data_AF-A0A3N5UKD4-F1
#
_entry.id   AF-A0A3N5UKD4-F1
#
_cell.length_a   1.000
_cell.length_b   1.000
_cell.length_c   1.000
_cell.angle_alpha   90.00
_cell.angle_beta   90.00
_cell.angle_gamma   90.00
#
_symmetry.space_group_name_H-M   'P 1'
#
loop_
_entity.id
_entity.type
_entity.pdbx_description
1 polymer ?
#
loop_
_entity_poly.entity_id
_entity_poly.type
_entity_poly.pdbx_seq_one_letter_code
_entity_poly.pdbx_strand_id
1 'polypeptide(L)'
;MTLNNVVQSVIFLAIVVLCAKPLGLYMAYVLEAKPAGLSRWLGSCERWVYRLCRIDPGQEMEWKTYALAMLAFNVLGLVVVYALQRFQHLLPLNPGHLPAVSPHSAFNTAVSFATNTNWQGYAGETTMSYLTQMLGLTVQNFVSAASGVAVLAAMIRGFTRREIGTIGNFWVDLVRTTLHVLLPLSILLSVALVSQGVVQTFKPAQEVELIQPYAGSDGKLITTQVLPRGPAASQVAIKQLGTNGGGFFNVNSAYPLENPTPLSNLLEMLSILLVAVALCYTFGRMVRDTRQGWALLAAMLIIFVPCLYICLHAEQQGNPALAALGIDQSANALQCGGNMEGKEARFGVTNSAIWATATTAASNGSVNSMHDSFMPLGGLMAMWLIQ
;
A
#
# COMPACT_ATOMS: atom_id res chain seq x y z
N MET A 1 -1.03 9.70 -27.57
CA MET A 1 -0.54 8.47 -26.89
C MET A 1 0.35 7.71 -27.83
N THR A 2 1.46 7.15 -27.36
CA THR A 2 2.36 6.31 -28.17
C THR A 2 2.01 4.83 -28.04
N LEU A 3 2.52 3.99 -28.93
CA LEU A 3 2.39 2.52 -28.83
C LEU A 3 2.99 2.00 -27.51
N ASN A 4 4.10 2.59 -27.05
CA ASN A 4 4.76 2.21 -25.81
C ASN A 4 3.80 2.36 -24.60
N ASN A 5 3.06 3.47 -24.53
CA ASN A 5 2.11 3.72 -23.45
C ASN A 5 1.03 2.64 -23.37
N VAL A 6 0.53 2.20 -24.53
CA VAL A 6 -0.49 1.15 -24.64
C VAL A 6 0.10 -0.20 -24.22
N VAL A 7 1.29 -0.53 -24.72
CA VAL A 7 1.97 -1.80 -24.40
C VAL A 7 2.23 -1.93 -22.90
N GLN A 8 2.74 -0.90 -22.23
CA GLN A 8 2.96 -0.91 -20.78
C GLN A 8 1.66 -1.16 -20.01
N SER A 9 0.58 -0.46 -20.38
CA SER A 9 -0.73 -0.58 -19.72
C SER A 9 -1.32 -1.98 -19.89
N VAL A 10 -1.25 -2.54 -21.10
CA VAL A 10 -1.78 -3.88 -21.41
C VAL A 10 -0.96 -4.97 -20.71
N ILE A 11 0.38 -4.87 -20.73
CA ILE A 11 1.25 -5.85 -20.05
C ILE A 11 0.98 -5.82 -18.54
N PHE A 12 0.88 -4.63 -17.94
CA PHE A 12 0.56 -4.47 -16.52
C PHE A 12 -0.77 -5.14 -16.17
N LEU A 13 -1.84 -4.81 -16.90
CA LEU A 13 -3.17 -5.41 -16.69
C LEU A 13 -3.16 -6.93 -16.87
N ALA A 14 -2.44 -7.44 -17.87
CA ALA A 14 -2.30 -8.87 -18.09
C ALA A 14 -1.63 -9.56 -16.90
N ILE A 15 -0.54 -9.01 -16.36
CA ILE A 15 0.15 -9.56 -15.18
C ILE A 15 -0.80 -9.58 -13.98
N VAL A 16 -1.51 -8.48 -13.71
CA VAL A 16 -2.47 -8.38 -12.59
C VAL A 16 -3.55 -9.47 -12.70
N VAL A 17 -4.16 -9.64 -13.87
CA VAL A 17 -5.21 -10.65 -14.10
C VAL A 17 -4.66 -12.08 -14.00
N LEU A 18 -3.45 -12.32 -14.50
CA LEU A 18 -2.79 -13.64 -14.40
C LEU A 18 -2.50 -14.03 -12.94
N CYS A 19 -2.20 -13.07 -12.07
CA CYS A 19 -2.00 -13.30 -10.64
C CYS A 19 -3.29 -13.60 -9.86
N ALA A 20 -4.47 -13.22 -10.38
CA ALA A 20 -5.76 -13.36 -9.71
C ALA A 20 -6.03 -14.81 -9.25
N LYS A 21 -5.91 -15.76 -10.18
CA LYS A 21 -6.22 -17.17 -9.95
C LYS A 21 -5.24 -17.87 -9.00
N PRO A 22 -3.91 -17.84 -9.20
CA PRO A 22 -2.98 -18.58 -8.34
C PRO A 22 -3.02 -18.07 -6.89
N LEU A 23 -2.97 -16.75 -6.68
CA LEU A 23 -3.02 -16.18 -5.34
C LEU A 23 -4.42 -16.35 -4.73
N GLY A 24 -5.48 -16.11 -5.51
CA GLY A 24 -6.85 -16.26 -5.02
C GLY A 24 -7.18 -17.69 -4.59
N LEU A 25 -6.70 -18.69 -5.32
CA LEU A 25 -6.86 -20.09 -4.93
C LEU A 25 -6.14 -20.39 -3.60
N TYR A 26 -4.91 -19.88 -3.46
CA TYR A 26 -4.12 -20.03 -2.23
C TYR A 26 -4.82 -19.38 -1.03
N MET A 27 -5.23 -18.11 -1.15
CA MET A 27 -5.94 -17.38 -0.10
C MET A 27 -7.24 -18.08 0.29
N ALA A 28 -7.98 -18.60 -0.69
CA ALA A 28 -9.17 -19.37 -0.43
C ALA A 28 -8.86 -20.62 0.43
N TYR A 29 -7.74 -21.32 0.19
CA TYR A 29 -7.34 -22.48 1.01
C TYR A 29 -7.00 -22.09 2.43
N VAL A 30 -6.26 -20.99 2.60
CA VAL A 30 -5.94 -20.41 3.91
C VAL A 30 -7.21 -20.09 4.70
N LEU A 31 -8.18 -19.40 4.10
CA LEU A 31 -9.43 -18.98 4.75
C LEU A 31 -10.40 -20.14 5.04
N GLU A 32 -10.32 -21.25 4.32
CA GLU A 32 -11.11 -22.46 4.56
C GLU A 32 -10.41 -23.49 5.47
N ALA A 33 -9.27 -23.15 6.08
CA ALA A 33 -8.48 -24.07 6.89
C ALA A 33 -8.01 -25.33 6.13
N LYS A 34 -7.91 -25.26 4.79
CA LYS A 34 -7.42 -26.36 3.98
C LYS A 34 -5.88 -26.35 3.96
N PRO A 35 -5.23 -27.53 3.83
CA PRO A 35 -3.78 -27.58 3.66
C PRO A 35 -3.36 -26.69 2.48
N ALA A 36 -2.56 -25.67 2.77
CA ALA A 36 -2.02 -24.72 1.81
C ALA A 36 -0.50 -24.86 1.83
N GLY A 37 0.23 -24.69 0.72
CA GLY A 37 1.66 -25.08 0.65
C GLY A 37 2.54 -24.60 1.84
N LEU A 38 2.35 -23.35 2.28
CA LEU A 38 3.07 -22.76 3.42
C LEU A 38 2.60 -23.25 4.80
N SER A 39 1.43 -23.91 4.90
CA SER A 39 0.84 -24.37 6.16
C SER A 39 1.72 -25.38 6.90
N ARG A 40 2.57 -26.12 6.18
CA ARG A 40 3.56 -27.03 6.78
C ARG A 40 4.63 -26.29 7.59
N TRP A 41 5.07 -25.13 7.11
CA TRP A 41 6.14 -24.35 7.73
C TRP A 41 5.59 -23.36 8.75
N LEU A 42 4.54 -22.64 8.40
CA LEU A 42 3.96 -21.57 9.23
C LEU A 42 2.91 -22.07 10.21
N GLY A 43 2.41 -23.31 10.06
CA GLY A 43 1.40 -23.89 10.96
C GLY A 43 1.88 -24.01 12.40
N SER A 44 3.19 -24.17 12.64
CA SER A 44 3.74 -24.13 14.00
C SER A 44 3.62 -22.73 14.60
N CYS A 45 3.98 -21.68 13.85
CA CYS A 45 3.83 -20.29 14.29
C CYS A 45 2.36 -19.95 14.55
N GLU A 46 1.44 -20.38 13.67
CA GLU A 46 -0.01 -20.22 13.86
C GLU A 46 -0.47 -20.86 15.19
N ARG A 47 -0.10 -22.12 15.46
CA ARG A 47 -0.44 -22.80 16.72
C ARG A 47 0.17 -22.13 17.95
N TRP A 48 1.38 -21.58 17.83
CA TRP A 48 2.02 -20.81 18.90
C TRP A 48 1.24 -19.54 19.21
N VAL A 49 0.84 -18.78 18.19
CA VAL A 49 -0.01 -17.59 18.36
C VAL A 49 -1.36 -17.97 19.00
N TYR A 50 -2.00 -19.03 18.51
CA TYR A 50 -3.25 -19.50 19.11
C TYR A 50 -3.09 -19.89 20.58
N ARG A 51 -2.00 -20.59 20.95
CA ARG A 51 -1.76 -20.96 22.34
C ARG A 51 -1.48 -19.74 23.22
N LEU A 52 -0.66 -18.80 22.76
CA LEU A 52 -0.29 -17.59 23.52
C LEU A 52 -1.51 -16.68 23.76
N CYS A 53 -2.32 -16.50 22.71
CA CYS A 53 -3.51 -15.65 22.77
C CYS A 53 -4.77 -16.40 23.22
N ARG A 54 -4.66 -17.70 23.54
CA ARG A 54 -5.78 -18.60 23.90
C ARG A 54 -6.91 -18.60 22.87
N ILE A 55 -6.56 -18.56 21.58
CA ILE A 55 -7.51 -18.67 20.47
C ILE A 55 -7.84 -20.15 20.28
N ASP A 56 -9.10 -20.51 20.42
CA ASP A 56 -9.61 -21.82 20.01
C ASP A 56 -10.08 -21.74 18.54
N PRO A 57 -9.37 -22.37 17.58
CA PRO A 57 -9.77 -22.33 16.18
C PRO A 57 -11.04 -23.12 15.88
N GLY A 58 -11.50 -23.98 16.79
CA GLY A 58 -12.77 -24.70 16.68
C GLY A 58 -13.97 -23.88 17.17
N GLN A 59 -13.74 -22.80 17.91
CA GLN A 59 -14.80 -21.95 18.43
C GLN A 59 -15.29 -20.99 17.35
N GLU A 60 -16.53 -21.17 16.92
CA GLU A 60 -17.22 -20.32 15.95
C GLU A 60 -17.91 -19.13 16.64
N MET A 61 -18.04 -18.02 15.94
CA MET A 61 -18.63 -16.76 16.43
C MET A 61 -19.88 -16.38 15.64
N GLU A 62 -20.90 -15.90 16.35
CA GLU A 62 -21.99 -15.14 15.75
C GLU A 62 -21.51 -13.77 15.23
N TRP A 63 -22.28 -13.15 14.34
CA TRP A 63 -21.90 -11.89 13.71
C TRP A 63 -21.63 -10.75 14.70
N LYS A 64 -22.39 -10.68 15.80
CA LYS A 64 -22.21 -9.64 16.83
C LYS A 64 -20.86 -9.79 17.53
N THR A 65 -20.54 -11.01 17.95
CA THR A 65 -19.26 -11.32 18.61
C THR A 65 -18.09 -11.09 17.66
N TYR A 66 -18.23 -11.49 16.40
CA TYR A 66 -17.22 -11.26 15.37
C TYR A 66 -16.96 -9.76 15.16
N ALA A 67 -18.02 -8.96 14.99
CA ALA A 67 -17.93 -7.52 14.79
C ALA A 67 -17.33 -6.80 16.02
N LEU A 68 -17.75 -7.17 17.23
CA LEU A 68 -17.22 -6.60 18.46
C LEU A 68 -15.74 -6.96 18.67
N ALA A 69 -15.33 -8.19 18.36
CA ALA A 69 -13.93 -8.60 18.42
C ALA A 69 -13.06 -7.77 17.45
N MET A 70 -13.54 -7.58 16.22
CA MET A 70 -12.89 -6.75 15.21
C MET A 70 -12.76 -5.29 15.65
N LEU A 71 -13.85 -4.68 16.15
CA LEU A 71 -13.84 -3.29 16.60
C LEU A 71 -12.92 -3.10 17.82
N ALA A 72 -13.02 -3.98 18.82
CA ALA A 72 -12.18 -3.90 20.01
C ALA A 72 -10.69 -4.02 19.67
N PHE A 73 -10.34 -4.92 18.74
CA PHE A 73 -8.98 -5.10 18.28
C PHE A 73 -8.43 -3.83 17.58
N ASN A 74 -9.21 -3.23 16.68
CA ASN A 74 -8.79 -2.00 15.98
C ASN A 74 -8.71 -0.78 16.92
N VAL A 75 -9.63 -0.64 17.88
CA VAL A 75 -9.56 0.41 18.91
C VAL A 75 -8.31 0.25 19.79
N LEU A 76 -7.98 -0.97 20.21
CA LEU A 76 -6.74 -1.22 20.96
C LEU A 76 -5.51 -0.86 20.13
N GLY A 77 -5.50 -1.23 18.85
CA GLY A 77 -4.44 -0.88 17.91
C GLY A 77 -4.24 0.63 17.78
N LEU A 78 -5.32 1.39 17.65
CA LEU A 78 -5.33 2.85 17.62
C LEU A 78 -4.68 3.43 18.89
N VAL A 79 -5.11 2.95 20.07
CA VAL A 79 -4.56 3.42 21.36
C VAL A 79 -3.06 3.16 21.46
N VAL A 80 -2.59 1.99 21.02
CA VAL A 80 -1.16 1.64 21.00
C VAL A 80 -0.37 2.60 20.09
N VAL A 81 -0.86 2.87 18.89
CA VAL A 81 -0.18 3.77 17.94
C VAL A 81 -0.17 5.21 18.44
N TYR A 82 -1.26 5.66 19.06
CA TYR A 82 -1.31 6.96 19.72
C TYR A 82 -0.26 7.06 20.82
N ALA A 83 -0.18 6.06 21.70
CA ALA A 83 0.80 6.01 22.79
C ALA A 83 2.24 6.00 22.26
N LEU A 84 2.56 5.17 21.26
CA LEU A 84 3.89 5.12 20.65
C LEU A 84 4.35 6.49 20.13
N GLN A 85 3.45 7.24 19.49
CA GLN A 85 3.75 8.59 18.99
C GLN A 85 3.93 9.62 20.11
N ARG A 86 3.08 9.57 21.15
CA ARG A 86 3.16 10.49 22.29
C ARG A 86 4.39 10.26 23.16
N PHE A 87 4.85 9.01 23.24
CA PHE A 87 6.03 8.63 24.02
C PHE A 87 7.29 8.40 23.18
N GLN A 88 7.28 8.68 21.86
CA GLN A 88 8.42 8.33 20.98
C GLN A 88 9.77 8.91 21.40
N HIS A 89 9.77 10.06 22.07
CA HIS A 89 10.97 10.72 22.59
C HIS A 89 11.66 9.93 23.73
N LEU A 90 10.92 9.04 24.41
CA LEU A 90 11.42 8.18 25.49
C LEU A 90 11.80 6.77 24.99
N LEU A 91 11.43 6.44 23.76
CA LEU A 91 11.56 5.10 23.21
C LEU A 91 12.88 4.93 22.44
N PRO A 92 13.42 3.70 22.34
CA PRO A 92 14.63 3.43 21.57
C PRO A 92 14.39 3.61 20.05
N LEU A 93 15.45 3.51 19.25
CA LEU A 93 15.42 3.67 17.79
C LEU A 93 14.84 5.04 17.35
N ASN A 94 15.23 6.09 18.07
CA ASN A 94 14.99 7.48 17.73
C ASN A 94 16.32 8.24 17.51
N PRO A 95 17.09 7.90 16.46
CA PRO A 95 18.42 8.49 16.25
C PRO A 95 18.37 9.99 15.96
N GLY A 96 17.22 10.50 15.48
CA GLY A 96 17.00 11.94 15.25
C GLY A 96 16.56 12.71 16.50
N HIS A 97 16.45 12.05 17.66
CA HIS A 97 15.95 12.64 18.90
C HIS A 97 14.63 13.41 18.72
N LEU A 98 13.73 12.87 17.89
CA LEU A 98 12.47 13.50 17.54
C LEU A 98 11.57 13.62 18.78
N PRO A 99 10.91 14.78 18.98
CA PRO A 99 10.04 15.00 20.14
C PRO A 99 8.74 14.20 20.05
N ALA A 100 7.91 14.23 21.10
CA ALA A 100 6.56 13.68 21.05
C ALA A 100 5.73 14.31 19.91
N VAL A 101 5.11 13.51 19.05
CA VAL A 101 4.19 14.00 18.00
C VAL A 101 3.00 14.68 18.66
N SER A 102 2.60 15.90 18.25
CA SER A 102 1.52 16.67 18.88
C SER A 102 0.21 15.85 19.05
N PRO A 103 -0.62 16.11 20.09
CA PRO A 103 -1.78 15.27 20.38
C PRO A 103 -2.75 15.11 19.21
N HIS A 104 -3.03 16.19 18.47
CA HIS A 104 -3.95 16.16 17.33
C HIS A 104 -3.39 15.38 16.14
N SER A 105 -2.10 15.57 15.82
CA SER A 105 -1.44 14.81 14.76
C SER A 105 -1.34 13.33 15.14
N ALA A 106 -0.94 13.02 16.38
CA ALA A 106 -0.87 11.64 16.87
C ALA A 106 -2.22 10.92 16.81
N PHE A 107 -3.30 11.60 17.18
CA PHE A 107 -4.66 11.05 17.10
C PHE A 107 -5.07 10.82 15.64
N ASN A 108 -4.88 11.81 14.77
CA ASN A 108 -5.19 11.68 13.35
C ASN A 108 -4.42 10.50 12.71
N THR A 109 -3.11 10.39 12.95
CA THR A 109 -2.29 9.29 12.42
C THR A 109 -2.72 7.94 13.00
N ALA A 110 -3.05 7.87 14.30
CA ALA A 110 -3.51 6.63 14.91
C ALA A 110 -4.84 6.14 14.31
N VAL A 111 -5.82 7.03 14.13
CA VAL A 111 -7.08 6.73 13.44
C VAL A 111 -6.79 6.28 12.02
N SER A 112 -6.03 7.08 11.28
CA SER A 112 -5.70 6.90 9.88
C SER A 112 -5.09 5.53 9.55
N PHE A 113 -4.14 5.06 10.38
CA PHE A 113 -3.53 3.73 10.19
C PHE A 113 -4.44 2.59 10.68
N ALA A 114 -5.22 2.80 11.75
CA ALA A 114 -6.20 1.80 12.20
C ALA A 114 -7.36 1.62 11.21
N THR A 115 -7.69 2.66 10.44
CA THR A 115 -8.73 2.63 9.39
C THR A 115 -8.20 2.25 8.01
N ASN A 116 -6.96 1.76 7.90
CA ASN A 116 -6.33 1.37 6.64
C ASN A 116 -6.24 2.51 5.60
N THR A 117 -6.31 3.77 6.04
CA THR A 117 -6.35 4.96 5.16
C THR A 117 -4.97 5.56 4.97
N ASN A 118 -4.19 5.59 6.05
CA ASN A 118 -2.85 6.15 6.14
C ASN A 118 -2.69 7.55 5.52
N TRP A 119 -3.71 8.40 5.67
CA TRP A 119 -3.59 9.84 5.57
C TRP A 119 -2.39 10.37 6.38
N GLN A 120 -1.63 11.29 5.76
CA GLN A 120 -0.43 11.89 6.32
C GLN A 120 -0.54 13.42 6.31
N GLY A 121 -0.76 14.00 7.49
CA GLY A 121 -0.61 15.44 7.74
C GLY A 121 0.77 15.80 8.31
N TYR A 122 1.78 14.97 8.05
CA TYR A 122 3.13 15.07 8.62
C TYR A 122 4.17 14.57 7.62
N ALA A 123 5.42 15.04 7.75
CA ALA A 123 6.56 14.51 7.03
C ALA A 123 7.23 13.41 7.86
N GLY A 124 7.32 12.19 7.31
CA GLY A 124 7.75 11.01 8.05
C GLY A 124 9.18 11.11 8.60
N GLU A 125 10.11 11.64 7.80
CA GLU A 125 11.53 11.80 8.14
C GLU A 125 11.82 12.80 9.26
N THR A 126 10.93 13.77 9.49
CA THR A 126 11.10 14.82 10.51
C THR A 126 10.15 14.66 11.69
N THR A 127 9.13 13.80 11.59
CA THR A 127 8.08 13.65 12.61
C THR A 127 8.12 12.32 13.34
N MET A 128 8.45 11.22 12.64
CA MET A 128 8.27 9.86 13.18
C MET A 128 9.61 9.17 13.43
N SER A 129 9.80 8.65 14.66
CA SER A 129 10.94 7.81 15.00
C SER A 129 10.90 6.47 14.26
N TYR A 130 12.05 5.78 14.15
CA TYR A 130 12.09 4.47 13.48
C TYR A 130 11.27 3.42 14.22
N LEU A 131 11.24 3.48 15.56
CA LEU A 131 10.39 2.57 16.34
C LEU A 131 8.91 2.80 16.08
N THR A 132 8.47 4.06 16.02
CA THR A 132 7.06 4.38 15.76
C THR A 132 6.64 3.90 14.37
N GLN A 133 7.48 4.10 13.36
CA GLN A 133 7.26 3.59 12.00
C GLN A 133 7.22 2.04 11.97
N MET A 134 8.13 1.37 12.68
CA MET A 134 8.26 -0.09 12.66
C MET A 134 7.21 -0.81 13.53
N LEU A 135 7.02 -0.41 14.79
CA LEU A 135 6.12 -1.10 15.72
C LEU A 135 4.69 -0.54 15.74
N GLY A 136 4.50 0.72 15.33
CA GLY A 136 3.19 1.33 15.25
C GLY A 136 2.62 1.20 13.84
N LEU A 137 3.19 1.98 12.91
CA LEU A 137 2.65 2.16 11.57
C LEU A 137 2.69 0.87 10.74
N THR A 138 3.83 0.19 10.71
CA THR A 138 3.98 -1.06 9.95
C THR A 138 3.11 -2.18 10.51
N VAL A 139 2.99 -2.31 11.83
CA VAL A 139 2.10 -3.31 12.45
C VAL A 139 0.65 -3.02 12.09
N GLN A 140 0.21 -1.76 12.14
CA GLN A 140 -1.13 -1.39 11.67
C GLN A 140 -1.34 -1.78 10.22
N ASN A 141 -0.39 -1.50 9.33
CA ASN A 141 -0.51 -1.85 7.91
C ASN A 141 -0.82 -3.34 7.66
N PHE A 142 -0.33 -4.23 8.52
CA PHE A 142 -0.68 -5.65 8.47
C PHE A 142 -2.08 -5.91 8.99
N VAL A 143 -2.39 -5.41 10.19
CA VAL A 143 -3.58 -5.84 10.92
C VAL A 143 -4.86 -5.11 10.48
N SER A 144 -4.77 -3.90 9.95
CA SER A 144 -5.87 -3.20 9.29
C SER A 144 -6.28 -3.92 8.00
N ALA A 145 -5.29 -4.27 7.16
CA ALA A 145 -5.50 -5.03 5.93
C ALA A 145 -6.07 -6.43 6.23
N ALA A 146 -5.49 -7.13 7.21
CA ALA A 146 -5.98 -8.44 7.64
C ALA A 146 -7.41 -8.38 8.21
N SER A 147 -7.77 -7.32 8.92
CA SER A 147 -9.14 -7.09 9.40
C SER A 147 -10.12 -6.94 8.23
N GLY A 148 -9.75 -6.21 7.18
CA GLY A 148 -10.58 -6.09 5.97
C GLY A 148 -10.83 -7.43 5.27
N VAL A 149 -9.77 -8.23 5.10
CA VAL A 149 -9.90 -9.60 4.54
C VAL A 149 -10.73 -10.51 5.44
N ALA A 150 -10.59 -10.40 6.77
CA ALA A 150 -11.38 -11.17 7.72
C ALA A 150 -12.88 -10.85 7.61
N VAL A 151 -13.24 -9.56 7.52
CA VAL A 151 -14.64 -9.12 7.28
C VAL A 151 -15.17 -9.67 5.95
N LEU A 152 -14.38 -9.62 4.88
CA LEU A 152 -14.76 -10.21 3.59
C LEU A 152 -14.98 -11.73 3.71
N ALA A 153 -14.09 -12.45 4.40
CA ALA A 153 -14.23 -13.89 4.62
C ALA A 153 -15.51 -14.22 5.41
N ALA A 154 -15.83 -13.43 6.43
CA ALA A 154 -17.06 -13.56 7.20
C ALA A 154 -18.31 -13.29 6.34
N MET A 155 -18.28 -12.27 5.48
CA MET A 155 -19.36 -11.96 4.52
C MET A 155 -19.58 -13.12 3.53
N ILE A 156 -18.51 -13.67 2.97
CA ILE A 156 -18.58 -14.83 2.05
C ILE A 156 -19.19 -16.05 2.76
N ARG A 157 -18.81 -16.31 4.01
CA ARG A 157 -19.39 -17.39 4.82
C ARG A 157 -20.88 -17.15 5.06
N GLY A 158 -21.29 -15.90 5.25
CA GLY A 158 -22.70 -15.50 5.36
C GLY A 158 -23.53 -15.84 4.11
N PHE A 159 -22.97 -15.70 2.91
CA PHE A 159 -23.67 -16.09 1.67
C PHE A 159 -23.76 -17.60 1.44
N THR A 160 -22.79 -18.36 1.97
CA THR A 160 -22.60 -19.78 1.62
C THR A 160 -23.16 -20.75 2.64
N ARG A 161 -23.16 -20.38 3.92
CA ARG A 161 -23.73 -21.18 5.00
C ARG A 161 -25.25 -21.00 5.01
N ARG A 162 -25.98 -22.12 5.17
CA ARG A 162 -27.45 -22.12 5.24
C ARG A 162 -27.87 -22.52 6.64
N GLU A 163 -28.75 -21.74 7.27
CA GLU A 163 -29.36 -22.04 8.57
C GLU A 163 -28.37 -22.18 9.75
N ILE A 164 -27.17 -21.59 9.64
CA ILE A 164 -26.16 -21.55 10.71
C ILE A 164 -26.03 -20.12 11.24
N GLY A 165 -26.03 -19.94 12.57
CA GLY A 165 -25.92 -18.62 13.23
C GLY A 165 -24.50 -18.03 13.30
N THR A 166 -23.49 -18.73 12.80
CA THR A 166 -22.07 -18.38 12.96
C THR A 166 -21.33 -18.19 11.63
N ILE A 167 -20.30 -17.34 11.64
CA ILE A 167 -19.58 -16.86 10.44
C ILE A 167 -18.05 -17.05 10.51
N GLY A 168 -17.58 -17.99 11.32
CA GLY A 168 -16.16 -18.26 11.53
C GLY A 168 -15.65 -17.67 12.83
N ASN A 169 -14.35 -17.37 12.89
CA ASN A 169 -13.69 -16.81 14.06
C ASN A 169 -12.75 -15.68 13.62
N PHE A 170 -13.00 -14.47 14.11
CA PHE A 170 -12.24 -13.27 13.72
C PHE A 170 -10.74 -13.43 13.97
N TRP A 171 -10.36 -13.99 15.12
CA TRP A 171 -8.96 -14.15 15.48
C TRP A 171 -8.23 -15.13 14.56
N VAL A 172 -8.91 -16.20 14.14
CA VAL A 172 -8.38 -17.17 13.19
C VAL A 172 -8.16 -16.52 11.83
N ASP A 173 -9.14 -15.76 11.33
CA ASP A 173 -9.04 -15.08 10.04
C ASP A 173 -7.93 -14.02 10.03
N LEU A 174 -7.84 -13.23 11.11
CA LEU A 174 -6.81 -12.21 11.31
C LEU A 174 -5.41 -12.84 11.30
N VAL A 175 -5.19 -13.86 12.13
CA VAL A 175 -3.89 -14.53 12.26
C VAL A 175 -3.51 -15.19 10.94
N ARG A 176 -4.44 -15.90 10.29
CA ARG A 176 -4.13 -16.60 9.04
C ARG A 176 -3.84 -15.65 7.90
N THR A 177 -4.61 -14.58 7.76
CA THR A 177 -4.37 -13.58 6.73
C THR A 177 -3.01 -12.92 6.95
N THR A 178 -2.70 -12.54 8.19
CA THR A 178 -1.42 -11.91 8.52
C THR A 178 -0.25 -12.87 8.27
N LEU A 179 -0.28 -14.08 8.83
CA LEU A 179 0.85 -15.00 8.81
C LEU A 179 1.04 -15.72 7.49
N HIS A 180 -0.04 -16.17 6.83
CA HIS A 180 0.07 -17.00 5.63
C HIS A 180 -0.03 -16.19 4.34
N VAL A 181 -0.65 -15.00 4.35
CA VAL A 181 -0.82 -14.19 3.14
C VAL A 181 0.08 -12.97 3.16
N LEU A 182 -0.14 -12.03 4.08
CA LEU A 182 0.51 -10.72 4.04
C LEU A 182 1.99 -10.80 4.37
N LEU A 183 2.37 -11.52 5.44
CA LEU A 183 3.76 -11.59 5.90
C LEU A 183 4.69 -12.24 4.87
N PRO A 184 4.38 -13.40 4.25
CA PRO A 184 5.25 -14.01 3.27
C PRO A 184 5.39 -13.16 2.00
N LEU A 185 4.28 -12.59 1.51
CA LEU A 185 4.30 -11.70 0.36
C LEU A 185 5.11 -10.43 0.65
N SER A 186 4.94 -9.84 1.85
CA SER A 186 5.66 -8.64 2.26
C SER A 186 7.15 -8.89 2.42
N ILE A 187 7.57 -10.04 2.95
CA ILE A 187 9.00 -10.41 3.03
C ILE A 187 9.59 -10.53 1.62
N LEU A 188 8.93 -11.26 0.71
CA LEU A 188 9.41 -11.44 -0.67
C LEU A 188 9.52 -10.10 -1.39
N LEU A 189 8.48 -9.27 -1.29
CA LEU A 189 8.47 -7.94 -1.91
C LEU A 189 9.53 -7.03 -1.27
N SER A 190 9.65 -7.01 0.06
CA SER A 190 10.65 -6.17 0.74
C SER A 190 12.08 -6.54 0.33
N VAL A 191 12.41 -7.83 0.20
CA VAL A 191 13.73 -8.27 -0.27
C VAL A 191 13.95 -7.84 -1.73
N ALA A 192 12.94 -8.00 -2.59
CA ALA A 192 13.02 -7.53 -3.97
C ALA A 192 13.23 -6.01 -4.05
N LEU A 193 12.53 -5.23 -3.23
CA LEU A 193 12.66 -3.77 -3.14
C LEU A 193 14.05 -3.34 -2.64
N VAL A 194 14.58 -4.00 -1.60
CA VAL A 194 15.96 -3.77 -1.13
C VAL A 194 16.97 -4.02 -2.25
N SER A 195 16.77 -5.08 -3.05
CA SER A 195 17.65 -5.36 -4.19
C SER A 195 17.65 -4.25 -5.25
N GLN A 196 16.58 -3.47 -5.33
CA GLN A 196 16.44 -2.34 -6.25
C GLN A 196 16.93 -1.01 -5.65
N GLY A 197 17.27 -0.97 -4.37
CA GLY A 197 17.80 0.22 -3.69
C GLY A 197 16.88 0.87 -2.66
N VAL A 198 15.73 0.26 -2.33
CA VAL A 198 14.86 0.74 -1.25
C VAL A 198 15.60 0.60 0.08
N VAL A 199 15.58 1.65 0.90
CA VAL A 199 16.36 1.69 2.14
C VAL A 199 15.79 0.76 3.21
N GLN A 200 16.64 -0.04 3.84
CA GLN A 200 16.28 -0.86 5.01
C GLN A 200 17.45 -0.86 6.01
N THR A 201 17.46 0.11 6.92
CA THR A 201 18.55 0.25 7.92
C THR A 201 18.09 0.93 9.20
N PHE A 202 18.80 0.70 10.31
CA PHE A 202 18.63 1.46 11.56
C PHE A 202 19.71 2.53 11.76
N LYS A 203 20.59 2.74 10.76
CA LYS A 203 21.58 3.82 10.81
C LYS A 203 20.87 5.18 10.84
N PRO A 204 21.44 6.17 11.56
CA PRO A 204 20.92 7.53 11.55
C PRO A 204 20.92 8.12 10.13
N ALA A 205 20.24 9.27 9.97
CA ALA A 205 20.35 10.09 8.77
C ALA A 205 21.84 10.34 8.46
N GLN A 206 22.20 10.26 7.18
CA GLN A 206 23.58 10.49 6.76
C GLN A 206 23.73 11.90 6.22
N GLU A 207 24.67 12.65 6.76
CA GLU A 207 25.14 13.89 6.16
C GLU A 207 26.13 13.57 5.03
N VAL A 208 25.95 14.21 3.88
CA VAL A 208 26.76 14.00 2.67
C VAL A 208 27.23 15.35 2.16
N GLU A 209 28.52 15.47 1.84
CA GLU A 209 29.08 16.66 1.21
C GLU A 209 28.57 16.79 -0.24
N LEU A 210 28.16 18.01 -0.60
CA LEU A 210 27.71 18.33 -1.94
C LEU A 210 28.92 18.50 -2.86
N ILE A 211 28.85 17.88 -4.03
CA ILE A 211 29.85 18.08 -5.11
C ILE A 211 29.85 19.55 -5.56
N GLN A 212 28.67 20.17 -5.57
CA GLN A 212 28.47 21.58 -5.95
C GLN A 212 27.70 22.29 -4.83
N PRO A 213 28.39 23.04 -3.96
CA PRO A 213 27.75 23.90 -2.98
C PRO A 213 26.93 25.02 -3.64
N TYR A 214 25.85 25.45 -3.01
CA TYR A 214 24.99 26.52 -3.51
C TYR A 214 24.59 27.50 -2.39
N ALA A 215 24.26 28.74 -2.75
CA ALA A 215 23.78 29.73 -1.78
C ALA A 215 22.29 29.48 -1.49
N GLY A 216 21.96 29.32 -0.21
CA GLY A 216 20.59 29.28 0.29
C GLY A 216 19.87 30.62 0.12
N SER A 217 18.57 30.65 0.40
CA SER A 217 17.74 31.86 0.35
C SER A 217 18.19 32.96 1.32
N ASP A 218 18.94 32.61 2.36
CA ASP A 218 19.57 33.51 3.34
C ASP A 218 21.00 33.94 2.95
N GLY A 219 21.46 33.57 1.74
CA GLY A 219 22.80 33.86 1.24
C GLY A 219 23.91 32.99 1.82
N LYS A 220 23.61 32.05 2.72
CA LYS A 220 24.61 31.14 3.27
C LYS A 220 24.94 30.03 2.29
N LEU A 221 26.22 29.70 2.20
CA LEU A 221 26.67 28.58 1.38
C LEU A 221 26.25 27.25 2.04
N ILE A 222 25.48 26.44 1.33
CA ILE A 222 25.08 25.09 1.71
C ILE A 222 26.07 24.12 1.07
N THR A 223 26.82 23.42 1.91
CA THR A 223 27.88 22.48 1.49
C THR A 223 27.52 21.02 1.76
N THR A 224 26.49 20.75 2.56
CA THR A 224 26.07 19.38 2.91
C THR A 224 24.56 19.19 2.72
N GLN A 225 24.16 17.93 2.56
CA GLN A 225 22.78 17.48 2.54
C GLN A 225 22.58 16.34 3.54
N VAL A 226 21.46 16.37 4.27
CA VAL A 226 21.06 15.28 5.16
C VAL A 226 20.14 14.32 4.38
N LEU A 227 20.54 13.06 4.29
CA LEU A 227 19.76 11.98 3.70
C LEU A 227 19.03 11.20 4.79
N PRO A 228 17.69 11.31 4.90
CA PRO A 228 16.94 10.53 5.85
C PRO A 228 16.98 9.04 5.44
N ARG A 229 17.01 8.18 6.46
CA ARG A 229 17.11 6.73 6.34
C ARG A 229 16.09 6.07 7.25
N GLY A 230 16.02 4.75 7.21
CA GLY A 230 15.21 3.96 8.14
C GLY A 230 14.89 2.57 7.60
N PRO A 231 14.10 1.79 8.34
CA PRO A 231 13.62 0.47 7.91
C PRO A 231 12.46 0.58 6.91
N ALA A 232 12.63 1.32 5.82
CA ALA A 232 11.54 1.69 4.91
C ALA A 232 11.04 0.52 4.06
N ALA A 233 11.91 -0.32 3.49
CA ALA A 233 11.51 -1.39 2.57
C ALA A 233 10.46 -2.35 3.16
N SER A 234 10.57 -2.68 4.45
CA SER A 234 9.59 -3.52 5.15
C SER A 234 8.22 -2.86 5.25
N GLN A 235 8.16 -1.54 5.48
CA GLN A 235 6.92 -0.78 5.53
C GLN A 235 6.35 -0.55 4.12
N VAL A 236 7.20 -0.24 3.13
CA VAL A 236 6.80 -0.08 1.73
C VAL A 236 6.16 -1.35 1.18
N ALA A 237 6.72 -2.52 1.49
CA ALA A 237 6.13 -3.76 1.00
C ALA A 237 4.69 -3.98 1.49
N ILE A 238 4.45 -3.84 2.80
CA ILE A 238 3.09 -4.05 3.35
C ILE A 238 2.15 -2.88 3.03
N LYS A 239 2.65 -1.63 2.92
CA LYS A 239 1.78 -0.50 2.59
C LYS A 239 1.13 -0.69 1.21
N GLN A 240 1.84 -1.33 0.27
CA GLN A 240 1.30 -1.64 -1.05
C GLN A 240 0.37 -2.85 -1.02
N LEU A 241 0.86 -3.99 -0.50
CA LEU A 241 0.10 -5.25 -0.48
C LEU A 241 -1.21 -5.18 0.31
N GLY A 242 -1.20 -4.45 1.43
CA GLY A 242 -2.37 -4.27 2.28
C GLY A 242 -3.25 -3.08 1.89
N THR A 243 -2.98 -2.44 0.75
CA THR A 243 -3.69 -1.24 0.28
C THR A 243 -3.81 -0.17 1.36
N ASN A 244 -2.70 0.14 2.02
CA ASN A 244 -2.64 1.12 3.10
C ASN A 244 -2.13 2.48 2.65
N GLY A 245 -1.06 2.50 1.84
CA GLY A 245 -0.52 3.71 1.21
C GLY A 245 0.35 4.65 2.03
N GLY A 246 0.50 4.46 3.34
CA GLY A 246 1.30 5.37 4.18
C GLY A 246 2.80 5.30 3.90
N GLY A 247 3.36 6.38 3.33
CA GLY A 247 4.79 6.53 3.03
C GLY A 247 5.68 6.56 4.27
N PHE A 248 6.93 6.12 4.14
CA PHE A 248 7.94 6.27 5.19
C PHE A 248 8.46 7.71 5.23
N PHE A 249 8.58 8.34 4.06
CA PHE A 249 8.93 9.73 3.83
C PHE A 249 7.73 10.53 3.31
N ASN A 250 7.80 11.85 3.42
CA ASN A 250 6.70 12.76 3.07
C ASN A 250 6.19 12.60 1.62
N VAL A 251 7.10 12.53 0.66
CA VAL A 251 6.77 12.37 -0.76
C VAL A 251 6.50 10.92 -1.17
N ASN A 252 6.33 10.03 -0.18
CA ASN A 252 5.79 8.68 -0.34
C ASN A 252 6.53 7.88 -1.44
N SER A 253 5.80 7.20 -2.33
CA SER A 253 6.37 6.38 -3.41
C SER A 253 6.99 7.20 -4.55
N ALA A 254 7.03 8.53 -4.47
CA ALA A 254 7.91 9.34 -5.32
C ALA A 254 9.33 9.41 -4.74
N TYR A 255 9.54 9.15 -3.44
CA TYR A 255 10.86 9.26 -2.83
C TYR A 255 11.85 8.21 -3.38
N PRO A 256 13.08 8.59 -3.79
CA PRO A 256 14.05 7.64 -4.34
C PRO A 256 14.40 6.46 -3.44
N LEU A 257 14.40 6.64 -2.11
CA LEU A 257 14.68 5.54 -1.19
C LEU A 257 13.44 4.70 -0.84
N GLU A 258 12.26 5.05 -1.34
CA GLU A 258 11.06 4.19 -1.29
C GLU A 258 10.80 3.48 -2.62
N ASN A 259 11.08 4.15 -3.75
CA ASN A 259 10.82 3.63 -5.09
C ASN A 259 11.94 4.07 -6.08
N PRO A 260 13.10 3.38 -6.06
CA PRO A 260 14.31 3.81 -6.75
C PRO A 260 14.30 3.59 -8.27
N THR A 261 13.65 2.54 -8.77
CA THR A 261 13.79 2.08 -10.16
C THR A 261 12.43 1.87 -10.85
N PRO A 262 12.38 1.86 -12.20
CA PRO A 262 11.17 1.45 -12.91
C PRO A 262 10.68 0.04 -12.52
N LEU A 263 11.61 -0.86 -12.16
CA LEU A 263 11.28 -2.22 -11.72
C LEU A 263 10.67 -2.21 -10.31
N SER A 264 11.21 -1.46 -9.34
CA SER A 264 10.55 -1.31 -8.03
C SER A 264 9.15 -0.72 -8.19
N ASN A 265 9.00 0.26 -9.08
CA ASN A 265 7.71 0.88 -9.36
C ASN A 265 6.69 -0.12 -9.93
N LEU A 266 7.10 -0.99 -10.86
CA LEU A 266 6.24 -2.07 -11.35
C LEU A 266 5.84 -3.05 -10.24
N LEU A 267 6.77 -3.44 -9.38
CA LEU A 267 6.52 -4.36 -8.27
C LEU A 267 5.56 -3.77 -7.22
N GLU A 268 5.76 -2.50 -6.84
CA GLU A 268 4.85 -1.79 -5.93
C GLU A 268 3.46 -1.63 -6.56
N MET A 269 3.38 -1.19 -7.82
CA MET A 269 2.12 -0.99 -8.52
C MET A 269 1.33 -2.29 -8.70
N LEU A 270 2.01 -3.40 -8.99
CA LEU A 270 1.40 -4.73 -9.00
C LEU A 270 0.83 -5.06 -7.61
N SER A 271 1.59 -4.76 -6.56
CA SER A 271 1.23 -5.08 -5.18
C SER A 271 0.01 -4.31 -4.68
N ILE A 272 -0.25 -3.11 -5.20
CA ILE A 272 -1.47 -2.33 -4.94
C ILE A 272 -2.73 -3.14 -5.30
N LEU A 273 -2.73 -3.80 -6.47
CA LEU A 273 -3.92 -4.49 -6.99
C LEU A 273 -3.96 -5.99 -6.66
N LEU A 274 -2.80 -6.57 -6.29
CA LEU A 274 -2.60 -8.01 -6.21
C LEU A 274 -3.60 -8.71 -5.29
N VAL A 275 -3.75 -8.23 -4.05
CA VAL A 275 -4.64 -8.86 -3.06
C VAL A 275 -6.11 -8.65 -3.43
N ALA A 276 -6.50 -7.44 -3.84
CA ALA A 276 -7.88 -7.13 -4.23
C ALA A 276 -8.37 -8.01 -5.40
N VAL A 277 -7.54 -8.17 -6.43
CA VAL A 277 -7.85 -9.00 -7.60
C VAL A 277 -7.85 -10.50 -7.23
N ALA A 278 -6.94 -10.95 -6.38
CA ALA A 278 -6.96 -12.32 -5.86
C ALA A 278 -8.20 -12.62 -4.99
N LEU A 279 -8.71 -11.65 -4.25
CA LEU A 279 -9.92 -11.77 -3.45
C LEU A 279 -11.18 -11.98 -4.29
N CYS A 280 -11.23 -11.45 -5.52
CA CYS A 280 -12.31 -11.75 -6.46
C CYS A 280 -12.37 -13.24 -6.79
N TYR A 281 -11.23 -13.87 -7.10
CA TYR A 281 -11.18 -15.30 -7.35
C TYR A 281 -11.42 -16.12 -6.06
N THR A 282 -10.90 -15.65 -4.93
CA THR A 282 -11.14 -16.23 -3.59
C THR A 282 -12.64 -16.30 -3.30
N PHE A 283 -13.37 -15.21 -3.54
CA PHE A 283 -14.82 -15.14 -3.43
C PHE A 283 -15.48 -16.21 -4.29
N GLY A 284 -15.21 -16.24 -5.60
CA GLY A 284 -15.79 -17.21 -6.54
C GLY A 284 -15.57 -18.66 -6.11
N ARG A 285 -14.35 -18.97 -5.63
CA ARG A 285 -14.02 -20.30 -5.11
C ARG A 285 -14.85 -20.62 -3.85
N MET A 286 -14.88 -19.73 -2.87
CA MET A 286 -15.54 -19.99 -1.59
C MET A 286 -17.06 -20.08 -1.73
N VAL A 287 -17.66 -19.33 -2.68
CA VAL A 287 -19.08 -19.49 -3.05
C VAL A 287 -19.37 -20.70 -3.96
N ARG A 288 -18.33 -21.48 -4.30
CA ARG A 288 -18.39 -22.68 -5.14
C ARG A 288 -18.78 -22.43 -6.60
N ASP A 289 -18.65 -21.19 -7.08
CA ASP A 289 -18.80 -20.83 -8.49
C ASP A 289 -17.76 -19.78 -8.89
N THR A 290 -16.67 -20.22 -9.52
CA THR A 290 -15.58 -19.31 -9.93
C THR A 290 -16.03 -18.28 -10.96
N ARG A 291 -17.13 -18.51 -11.68
CA ARG A 291 -17.67 -17.53 -12.64
C ARG A 291 -18.10 -16.25 -11.93
N GLN A 292 -18.60 -16.34 -10.70
CA GLN A 292 -18.97 -15.16 -9.89
C GLN A 292 -17.75 -14.30 -9.54
N GLY A 293 -16.62 -14.94 -9.23
CA GLY A 293 -15.36 -14.24 -8.99
C GLY A 293 -14.83 -13.52 -10.24
N TRP A 294 -14.90 -14.18 -11.41
CA TRP A 294 -14.54 -13.55 -12.68
C TRP A 294 -15.52 -12.45 -13.10
N ALA A 295 -16.81 -12.60 -12.81
CA ALA A 295 -17.81 -11.56 -13.09
C ALA A 295 -17.55 -10.30 -12.27
N LEU A 296 -17.21 -10.43 -10.99
CA LEU A 296 -16.80 -9.29 -10.15
C LEU A 296 -15.54 -8.60 -10.69
N LEU A 297 -14.50 -9.39 -11.02
CA LEU A 297 -13.28 -8.82 -11.59
C LEU A 297 -13.53 -8.12 -12.93
N ALA A 298 -14.37 -8.70 -13.79
CA ALA A 298 -14.75 -8.09 -15.06
C ALA A 298 -15.48 -6.75 -14.85
N ALA A 299 -16.41 -6.69 -13.89
CA ALA A 299 -17.11 -5.44 -13.55
C ALA A 299 -16.13 -4.35 -13.06
N MET A 300 -15.17 -4.71 -12.20
CA MET A 300 -14.11 -3.79 -11.76
C MET A 300 -13.26 -3.29 -12.94
N LEU A 301 -12.87 -4.18 -13.85
CA LEU A 301 -12.05 -3.81 -15.02
C LEU A 301 -12.80 -2.93 -16.03
N ILE A 302 -14.11 -3.12 -16.19
CA ILE A 302 -14.96 -2.27 -17.05
C ILE A 302 -14.96 -0.82 -16.57
N ILE A 303 -14.77 -0.57 -15.27
CA ILE A 303 -14.65 0.78 -14.71
C ILE A 303 -13.18 1.24 -14.76
N PHE A 304 -12.26 0.39 -14.30
CA PHE A 304 -10.84 0.73 -14.18
C PHE A 304 -10.19 1.11 -15.51
N VAL A 305 -10.42 0.32 -16.57
CA VAL A 305 -9.73 0.51 -17.86
C VAL A 305 -10.11 1.83 -18.54
N PRO A 306 -11.39 2.23 -18.62
CA PRO A 306 -11.77 3.55 -19.12
C PRO A 306 -11.18 4.70 -18.29
N CYS A 307 -11.22 4.63 -16.95
CA CYS A 307 -10.63 5.67 -16.10
C CYS A 307 -9.13 5.79 -16.31
N LEU A 308 -8.41 4.66 -16.41
CA LEU A 308 -6.99 4.64 -16.76
C LEU A 308 -6.74 5.31 -18.12
N TYR A 309 -7.54 4.94 -19.14
CA TYR A 309 -7.41 5.50 -20.47
C TYR A 309 -7.62 7.02 -20.46
N ILE A 310 -8.67 7.51 -19.81
CA ILE A 310 -8.96 8.95 -19.71
C ILE A 310 -7.82 9.68 -18.98
N CYS A 311 -7.37 9.15 -17.85
CA CYS A 311 -6.26 9.74 -17.10
C CYS A 311 -4.98 9.81 -17.94
N LEU A 312 -4.58 8.69 -18.54
CA LEU A 312 -3.38 8.61 -19.37
C LEU A 312 -3.48 9.50 -20.61
N HIS A 313 -4.64 9.56 -21.24
CA HIS A 313 -4.89 10.41 -22.39
C HIS A 313 -4.75 11.90 -22.01
N ALA A 314 -5.39 12.31 -20.91
CA ALA A 314 -5.33 13.68 -20.42
C ALA A 314 -3.90 14.10 -20.08
N GLU A 315 -3.17 13.28 -19.31
CA GLU A 315 -1.78 13.60 -18.97
C GLU A 315 -0.88 13.65 -20.21
N GLN A 316 -1.15 12.85 -21.25
CA GLN A 316 -0.36 12.90 -22.49
C GLN A 316 -0.59 14.13 -23.35
N GLN A 317 -1.66 14.90 -23.14
CA GLN A 317 -1.87 16.14 -23.88
C GLN A 317 -0.89 17.24 -23.45
N GLY A 318 -0.34 17.14 -22.24
CA GLY A 318 0.53 18.15 -21.67
C GLY A 318 -0.21 19.44 -21.31
N ASN A 319 0.50 20.37 -20.70
CA ASN A 319 -0.06 21.65 -20.29
C ASN A 319 -0.01 22.65 -21.46
N PRO A 320 -1.15 23.16 -21.95
CA PRO A 320 -1.17 24.13 -23.05
C PRO A 320 -0.47 25.45 -22.71
N ALA A 321 -0.42 25.83 -21.44
CA ALA A 321 0.32 27.02 -21.00
C ALA A 321 1.84 26.86 -21.19
N LEU A 322 2.38 25.66 -20.93
CA LEU A 322 3.79 25.37 -21.19
C LEU A 322 4.09 25.30 -22.69
N ALA A 323 3.16 24.76 -23.48
CA ALA A 323 3.27 24.75 -24.94
C ALA A 323 3.29 26.18 -25.52
N ALA A 324 2.48 27.09 -24.99
CA ALA A 324 2.46 28.50 -25.38
C ALA A 324 3.78 29.24 -25.07
N LEU A 325 4.57 28.76 -24.10
CA LEU A 325 5.91 29.25 -23.80
C LEU A 325 7.01 28.62 -24.70
N GLY A 326 6.63 27.77 -25.66
CA GLY A 326 7.56 27.06 -26.54
C GLY A 326 8.26 25.87 -25.88
N ILE A 327 7.77 25.38 -24.73
CA ILE A 327 8.33 24.20 -24.05
C ILE A 327 7.85 22.94 -24.79
N ASP A 328 8.80 22.17 -25.30
CA ASP A 328 8.52 20.90 -25.99
C ASP A 328 8.03 19.82 -25.01
N GLN A 329 6.78 19.41 -25.18
CA GLN A 329 6.14 18.33 -24.43
C GLN A 329 5.84 17.11 -25.32
N SER A 330 6.45 17.05 -26.51
CA SER A 330 6.30 15.92 -27.42
C SER A 330 7.12 14.71 -26.93
N ALA A 331 6.55 13.52 -27.12
CA ALA A 331 7.26 12.29 -26.78
C ALA A 331 8.37 12.02 -27.80
N ASN A 332 9.60 11.80 -27.33
CA ASN A 332 10.75 11.45 -28.16
C ASN A 332 11.73 10.54 -27.41
N ALA A 333 12.91 10.27 -27.96
CA ALA A 333 13.89 9.36 -27.35
C ALA A 333 14.43 9.85 -25.98
N LEU A 334 14.36 11.16 -25.71
CA LEU A 334 14.90 11.80 -24.51
C LEU A 334 13.82 12.14 -23.48
N GLN A 335 12.54 12.15 -23.86
CA GLN A 335 11.43 12.45 -22.94
C GLN A 335 10.16 11.67 -23.27
N CYS A 336 9.41 11.29 -22.24
CA CYS A 336 8.16 10.55 -22.39
C CYS A 336 7.00 11.39 -22.98
N GLY A 337 7.16 12.71 -23.02
CA GLY A 337 6.14 13.68 -23.44
C GLY A 337 5.02 13.84 -22.41
N GLY A 338 4.12 14.78 -22.65
CA GLY A 338 2.97 15.07 -21.78
C GLY A 338 3.30 15.91 -20.54
N ASN A 339 2.41 15.88 -19.57
CA ASN A 339 2.49 16.67 -18.34
C ASN A 339 3.46 16.04 -17.33
N MET A 340 4.67 16.60 -17.25
CA MET A 340 5.70 16.16 -16.29
C MET A 340 5.63 16.89 -14.93
N GLU A 341 4.76 17.89 -14.77
CA GLU A 341 4.56 18.54 -13.47
C GLU A 341 4.01 17.54 -12.44
N GLY A 342 4.63 17.51 -11.26
CA GLY A 342 4.38 16.52 -10.23
C GLY A 342 4.72 15.07 -10.59
N LYS A 343 5.48 14.81 -11.67
CA LYS A 343 5.88 13.45 -12.09
C LYS A 343 7.37 13.21 -11.89
N GLU A 344 7.73 11.94 -11.79
CA GLU A 344 9.12 11.52 -11.68
C GLU A 344 9.68 11.05 -13.01
N ALA A 345 10.89 11.51 -13.35
CA ALA A 345 11.60 11.11 -14.57
C ALA A 345 11.86 9.58 -14.62
N ARG A 346 11.99 8.95 -13.45
CA ARG A 346 12.14 7.49 -13.31
C ARG A 346 10.95 6.71 -13.87
N PHE A 347 9.74 7.27 -13.80
CA PHE A 347 8.50 6.54 -14.12
C PHE A 347 7.86 7.07 -15.41
N GLY A 348 7.97 8.37 -15.66
CA GLY A 348 7.31 9.08 -16.74
C GLY A 348 5.78 9.16 -16.57
N VAL A 349 5.13 9.79 -17.54
CA VAL A 349 3.68 10.05 -17.51
C VAL A 349 2.85 8.76 -17.47
N THR A 350 3.25 7.73 -18.22
CA THR A 350 2.44 6.51 -18.33
C THR A 350 2.34 5.76 -17.00
N ASN A 351 3.47 5.46 -16.36
CA ASN A 351 3.45 4.76 -15.08
C ASN A 351 2.86 5.60 -13.96
N SER A 352 2.98 6.93 -14.04
CA SER A 352 2.31 7.85 -13.10
C SER A 352 0.80 7.77 -13.23
N ALA A 353 0.25 7.74 -14.45
CA ALA A 353 -1.18 7.60 -14.69
C ALA A 353 -1.72 6.22 -14.28
N ILE A 354 -0.98 5.13 -14.56
CA ILE A 354 -1.35 3.78 -14.10
C ILE A 354 -1.36 3.74 -12.56
N TRP A 355 -0.32 4.27 -11.92
CA TRP A 355 -0.25 4.33 -10.46
C TRP A 355 -1.39 5.14 -9.86
N ALA A 356 -1.65 6.35 -10.36
CA ALA A 356 -2.72 7.21 -9.88
C ALA A 356 -4.08 6.50 -9.98
N THR A 357 -4.36 5.85 -11.11
CA THR A 357 -5.60 5.08 -11.28
C THR A 357 -5.66 3.89 -10.33
N ALA A 358 -4.57 3.13 -10.18
CA ALA A 358 -4.50 1.96 -9.30
C ALA A 358 -4.64 2.33 -7.83
N THR A 359 -3.92 3.36 -7.38
CA THR A 359 -3.88 3.75 -5.98
C THR A 359 -5.20 4.35 -5.50
N THR A 360 -5.92 5.06 -6.38
CA THR A 360 -7.23 5.61 -6.04
C THR A 360 -8.36 4.58 -6.19
N ALA A 361 -8.35 3.74 -7.23
CA ALA A 361 -9.37 2.70 -7.41
C ALA A 361 -9.30 1.60 -6.32
N ALA A 362 -8.10 1.26 -5.85
CA ALA A 362 -7.91 0.22 -4.84
C ALA A 362 -7.90 0.75 -3.40
N SER A 363 -8.20 2.03 -3.19
CA SER A 363 -8.14 2.69 -1.88
C SER A 363 -6.78 2.50 -1.20
N ASN A 364 -5.69 2.48 -1.97
CA ASN A 364 -4.35 2.34 -1.41
C ASN A 364 -3.84 3.67 -0.86
N GLY A 365 -3.86 4.75 -1.67
CA GLY A 365 -3.46 6.09 -1.21
C GLY A 365 -1.96 6.40 -1.28
N SER A 366 -1.08 5.46 -1.67
CA SER A 366 0.31 5.80 -1.98
C SER A 366 0.41 6.64 -3.24
N VAL A 367 1.29 7.64 -3.23
CA VAL A 367 1.42 8.62 -4.32
C VAL A 367 2.85 8.57 -4.84
N ASN A 368 3.02 8.19 -6.12
CA ASN A 368 4.32 8.28 -6.83
C ASN A 368 4.44 9.52 -7.72
N SER A 369 3.35 10.28 -7.83
CA SER A 369 3.23 11.50 -8.62
C SER A 369 2.13 12.37 -8.03
N MET A 370 2.40 13.67 -7.86
CA MET A 370 1.50 14.56 -7.11
C MET A 370 0.20 14.79 -7.88
N HIS A 371 -0.91 14.23 -7.38
CA HIS A 371 -2.22 14.31 -8.06
C HIS A 371 -2.74 15.75 -8.24
N ASP A 372 -2.34 16.67 -7.36
CA ASP A 372 -2.68 18.09 -7.46
C ASP A 372 -2.09 18.76 -8.72
N SER A 373 -0.99 18.20 -9.23
CA SER A 373 -0.32 18.64 -10.46
C SER A 373 -0.83 17.93 -11.73
N PHE A 374 -1.86 17.08 -11.64
CA PHE A 374 -2.41 16.40 -12.81
C PHE A 374 -3.22 17.36 -13.68
N MET A 375 -3.35 17.03 -14.95
CA MET A 375 -4.30 17.69 -15.84
C MET A 375 -5.72 17.53 -15.29
N PRO A 376 -6.64 18.48 -15.53
CA PRO A 376 -7.95 18.49 -14.88
C PRO A 376 -8.73 17.17 -15.01
N LEU A 377 -8.73 16.55 -16.19
CA LEU A 377 -9.38 15.25 -16.41
C LEU A 377 -8.60 14.08 -15.78
N GLY A 378 -7.27 14.17 -15.70
CA GLY A 378 -6.44 13.18 -15.00
C GLY A 378 -6.73 13.16 -13.50
N GLY A 379 -6.71 14.34 -12.86
CA GLY A 379 -7.07 14.52 -11.46
C GLY A 379 -8.54 14.16 -11.18
N LEU A 380 -9.46 14.49 -12.09
CA LEU A 380 -10.87 14.11 -11.99
C LEU A 380 -11.06 12.58 -11.95
N MET A 381 -10.37 11.82 -12.80
CA MET A 381 -10.49 10.36 -12.79
C MET A 381 -9.97 9.78 -11.47
N ALA A 382 -8.86 10.29 -10.96
CA ALA A 382 -8.33 9.90 -9.66
C ALA A 382 -9.33 10.18 -8.52
N MET A 383 -9.97 11.36 -8.53
CA MET A 383 -10.97 11.74 -7.54
C MET A 383 -12.28 10.95 -7.67
N TRP A 384 -12.78 10.74 -8.90
CA TRP A 384 -14.03 10.01 -9.15
C TRP A 384 -13.94 8.55 -8.72
N LEU A 385 -12.77 7.91 -8.84
CA LEU A 385 -12.54 6.55 -8.36
C LEU A 385 -12.59 6.42 -6.82
N ILE A 386 -12.44 7.54 -6.08
CA ILE A 386 -12.51 7.57 -4.61
C ILE A 386 -13.95 7.81 -4.12
N GLN A 387 -14.71 8.62 -4.86
CA GLN A 387 -16.10 9.01 -4.53
C GLN A 387 -17.08 7.87 -4.76
#